data_AF-T1K2S9-F1
#
_entry.id   AF-T1K2S9-F1
#
_cell.length_a   1.000
_cell.length_b   1.000
_cell.length_c   1.000
_cell.angle_alpha   90.00
_cell.angle_beta   90.00
_cell.angle_gamma   90.00
#
_symmetry.space_group_name_H-M   'P 1'
#
loop_
_entity.id
_entity.type
_entity.pdbx_description
1 polymer ?
#
loop_
_entity_poly.entity_id
_entity_poly.type
_entity_poly.pdbx_seq_one_letter_code
_entity_poly.pdbx_strand_id
1 'polypeptide(L)'
;MSHCFSLGQALARARELKQAKKSENEKEARAERIGNIYDALIDCGYDEIKAGFASEKYNSLEEALQALAAGAFEKKLDRIRIKKRKQFIRQIYKKGIVIPVNFF
;
A
#
# COMPACT_ATOMS: atom_id res chain seq x y z
N MET A 1 1.74 -48.13 9.61
CA MET A 1 1.50 -48.22 8.15
C MET A 1 2.38 -47.20 7.46
N SER A 2 3.42 -47.65 6.76
CA SER A 2 4.34 -46.80 5.99
C SER A 2 3.64 -46.37 4.70
N HIS A 3 3.30 -45.08 4.60
CA HIS A 3 2.86 -44.50 3.33
C HIS A 3 4.06 -44.42 2.39
N CYS A 4 4.27 -45.47 1.61
CA CYS A 4 5.18 -45.44 0.47
C CYS A 4 4.55 -44.55 -0.61
N PHE A 5 4.80 -43.24 -0.55
CA PHE A 5 4.47 -42.34 -1.65
C PHE A 5 5.23 -42.81 -2.89
N SER A 6 4.55 -42.97 -4.02
CA SER A 6 5.23 -43.26 -5.28
C SER A 6 6.20 -42.10 -5.59
N LEU A 7 7.37 -42.41 -6.15
CA LEU A 7 8.40 -41.41 -6.49
C LEU A 7 7.82 -40.22 -7.28
N GLY A 8 6.82 -40.46 -8.12
CA GLY A 8 6.09 -39.42 -8.84
C GLY A 8 5.33 -38.44 -7.94
N GLN A 9 4.66 -38.92 -6.88
CA GLN A 9 3.95 -38.07 -5.92
C GLN A 9 4.92 -37.23 -5.07
N ALA A 10 6.07 -37.79 -4.69
CA ALA A 10 7.11 -37.07 -3.96
C ALA A 10 7.72 -35.92 -4.80
N LEU A 11 7.99 -36.18 -6.09
CA LEU A 11 8.50 -35.18 -7.01
C LEU A 11 7.50 -34.06 -7.30
N ALA A 12 6.20 -34.38 -7.42
CA ALA A 12 5.15 -33.38 -7.60
C ALA A 12 5.07 -32.42 -6.40
N ARG A 13 5.05 -32.95 -5.16
CA ARG A 13 5.07 -32.14 -3.93
C ARG A 13 6.33 -31.28 -3.82
N ALA A 14 7.49 -31.80 -4.19
CA ALA A 14 8.74 -31.03 -4.17
C ALA A 14 8.71 -29.84 -5.15
N ARG A 15 8.07 -30.01 -6.33
CA ARG A 15 7.88 -28.92 -7.31
C ARG A 15 6.91 -27.86 -6.77
N GLU A 16 5.80 -28.28 -6.18
CA GLU A 16 4.81 -27.38 -5.57
C GLU A 16 5.44 -26.56 -4.42
N LEU A 17 6.19 -27.22 -3.53
CA LEU A 17 6.91 -26.55 -2.44
C LEU A 17 7.96 -25.55 -2.96
N LYS A 18 8.67 -25.88 -4.05
CA LYS A 18 9.65 -24.97 -4.66
C LYS A 18 8.99 -23.77 -5.32
N GLN A 19 7.81 -23.94 -5.94
CA GLN A 19 7.03 -22.84 -6.50
C GLN A 19 6.47 -21.93 -5.39
N ALA A 20 5.91 -22.52 -4.33
CA ALA A 20 5.41 -21.79 -3.16
C ALA A 20 6.50 -20.90 -2.53
N LYS A 21 7.68 -21.46 -2.27
CA LYS A 21 8.84 -20.71 -1.73
C LYS A 21 9.29 -19.56 -2.64
N LYS A 22 9.31 -19.77 -3.97
CA LYS A 22 9.62 -18.69 -4.92
C LYS A 22 8.61 -17.56 -4.83
N SER A 23 7.32 -17.89 -4.78
CA SER A 23 6.26 -16.88 -4.66
C SER A 23 6.25 -16.15 -3.32
N GLU A 24 6.71 -16.78 -2.24
CA GLU A 24 6.89 -16.11 -0.94
C GLU A 24 8.08 -15.17 -0.96
N ASN A 25 9.22 -15.61 -1.48
CA ASN A 25 10.41 -14.76 -1.64
C ASN A 25 10.12 -13.53 -2.51
N GLU A 26 9.30 -13.66 -3.56
CA GLU A 26 8.89 -12.54 -4.40
C GLU A 26 7.96 -11.55 -3.67
N LYS A 27 7.11 -12.04 -2.76
CA LYS A 27 6.26 -11.19 -1.91
C LYS A 27 7.07 -10.45 -0.86
N GLU A 28 8.01 -11.12 -0.21
CA GLU A 28 8.93 -10.51 0.76
C GLU A 28 9.80 -9.45 0.08
N ALA A 29 10.42 -9.79 -1.06
CA ALA A 29 11.23 -8.83 -1.84
C ALA A 29 10.41 -7.62 -2.31
N ARG A 30 9.12 -7.80 -2.61
CA ARG A 30 8.22 -6.69 -2.94
C ARG A 30 7.92 -5.83 -1.71
N ALA A 31 7.62 -6.44 -0.57
CA ALA A 31 7.33 -5.73 0.66
C ALA A 31 8.54 -4.91 1.14
N GLU A 32 9.74 -5.50 1.10
CA GLU A 32 11.00 -4.81 1.40
C GLU A 32 11.22 -3.62 0.47
N ARG A 33 11.00 -3.79 -0.83
CA ARG A 33 11.13 -2.68 -1.79
C ARG A 33 10.16 -1.54 -1.49
N ILE A 34 8.89 -1.86 -1.21
CA ILE A 34 7.88 -0.87 -0.85
C ILE A 34 8.30 -0.14 0.42
N GLY A 35 8.76 -0.87 1.45
CA GLY A 35 9.28 -0.28 2.69
C GLY A 35 10.46 0.67 2.43
N ASN A 36 11.45 0.22 1.67
CA ASN A 36 12.64 1.03 1.35
C ASN A 36 12.29 2.32 0.58
N ILE A 37 11.37 2.25 -0.39
CA ILE A 37 10.91 3.43 -1.11
C ILE A 37 10.12 4.36 -0.18
N TYR A 38 9.29 3.79 0.70
CA TYR A 38 8.52 4.57 1.68
C TYR A 38 9.45 5.35 2.61
N ASP A 39 10.38 4.68 3.28
CA ASP A 39 11.29 5.29 4.24
C ASP A 39 12.14 6.39 3.58
N ALA A 40 12.69 6.12 2.39
CA ALA A 40 13.47 7.10 1.66
C ALA A 40 12.65 8.32 1.20
N LEU A 41 11.35 8.18 0.92
CA LEU A 41 10.47 9.30 0.65
C LEU A 41 10.15 10.12 1.91
N ILE A 42 10.01 9.46 3.06
CA ILE A 42 9.87 10.15 4.36
C ILE A 42 11.13 10.97 4.65
N ASP A 43 12.32 10.39 4.43
CA ASP A 43 13.60 11.09 4.61
C ASP A 43 13.75 12.30 3.69
N CYS A 44 13.14 12.25 2.49
CA CYS A 44 13.06 13.38 1.57
C CYS A 44 12.03 14.46 2.00
N GLY A 45 11.27 14.23 3.08
CA GLY A 45 10.30 15.19 3.64
C GLY A 45 8.89 15.08 3.06
N TYR A 46 8.53 13.98 2.39
CA TYR A 46 7.15 13.79 1.92
C TYR A 46 6.23 13.30 3.04
N ASP A 47 4.96 13.74 3.01
CA ASP A 47 3.92 13.25 3.92
C ASP A 47 3.76 11.72 3.82
N GLU A 48 3.49 11.06 4.95
CA GLU A 48 3.24 9.61 5.05
C GLU A 48 2.22 9.09 4.04
N ILE A 49 1.15 9.85 3.81
CA ILE A 49 0.11 9.47 2.85
C ILE A 49 0.68 9.46 1.43
N LYS A 50 1.45 10.49 1.05
CA LYS A 50 2.03 10.58 -0.31
C LYS A 50 3.11 9.52 -0.50
N ALA A 51 3.97 9.34 0.51
CA ALA A 51 4.99 8.31 0.52
C ALA A 51 4.39 6.90 0.36
N GLY A 52 3.33 6.58 1.12
CA GLY A 52 2.65 5.28 1.03
C GLY A 52 2.00 5.03 -0.33
N PHE A 53 1.31 6.02 -0.90
CA PHE A 53 0.73 5.88 -2.24
C PHE A 53 1.79 5.72 -3.34
N ALA A 54 2.94 6.38 -3.18
CA ALA A 54 4.01 6.31 -4.16
C ALA A 54 4.79 4.99 -4.04
N SER A 55 5.12 4.54 -2.84
CA SER A 55 5.87 3.30 -2.60
C SER A 55 5.11 2.06 -3.06
N GLU A 56 3.77 2.03 -2.95
CA GLU A 56 2.96 0.93 -3.45
C GLU A 56 2.87 0.89 -4.98
N LYS A 57 2.98 2.06 -5.64
CA LYS A 57 2.69 2.21 -7.07
C LYS A 57 3.94 2.19 -7.95
N TYR A 58 5.05 2.71 -7.45
CA TYR A 58 6.31 2.82 -8.19
C TYR A 58 7.31 1.77 -7.71
N ASN A 59 8.16 1.29 -8.63
CA ASN A 59 9.15 0.25 -8.31
C ASN A 59 10.55 0.83 -8.05
N SER A 60 10.74 2.13 -8.29
CA SER A 60 11.98 2.84 -8.06
C SER A 60 11.72 4.12 -7.27
N LEU A 61 12.67 4.50 -6.43
CA LEU A 61 12.67 5.77 -5.71
C LEU A 61 12.62 6.95 -6.68
N GLU A 62 13.40 6.92 -7.74
CA GLU A 62 13.52 8.01 -8.71
C GLU A 62 12.18 8.26 -9.43
N GLU A 63 11.51 7.17 -9.84
CA GLU A 63 10.18 7.24 -10.44
C GLU A 63 9.15 7.82 -9.46
N ALA A 64 9.21 7.39 -8.20
CA ALA A 64 8.33 7.87 -7.15
C ALA A 64 8.52 9.37 -6.89
N LEU A 65 9.77 9.83 -6.80
CA LEU A 65 10.13 11.23 -6.63
C LEU A 65 9.69 12.09 -7.81
N GLN A 66 9.99 11.67 -9.04
CA GLN A 66 9.55 12.40 -10.25
C GLN A 66 8.04 12.50 -10.32
N ALA A 67 7.32 11.41 -10.02
CA ALA A 67 5.88 11.41 -10.01
C ALA A 67 5.30 12.35 -8.94
N LEU A 68 5.82 12.30 -7.72
CA LEU A 68 5.38 13.17 -6.63
C LEU A 68 5.68 14.65 -6.93
N ALA A 69 6.85 14.95 -7.49
CA ALA A 69 7.20 16.29 -7.95
C ALA A 69 6.27 16.80 -9.07
N ALA A 70 5.81 15.90 -9.96
CA ALA A 70 4.81 16.21 -10.98
C ALA A 70 3.37 16.33 -10.43
N GLY A 71 3.18 16.26 -9.11
CA GLY A 71 1.87 16.36 -8.47
C GLY A 71 1.03 15.10 -8.64
N ALA A 72 1.66 13.93 -8.80
CA ALA A 72 0.94 12.66 -8.77
C ALA A 72 0.12 12.55 -7.47
N PHE A 73 -1.05 11.95 -7.59
CA PHE A 73 -2.01 11.72 -6.49
C PHE A 73 -2.71 12.95 -5.91
N GLU A 74 -2.30 14.19 -6.16
CA GLU A 74 -2.95 15.40 -5.60
C GLU A 74 -4.47 15.41 -5.86
N LYS A 75 -4.88 15.28 -7.13
CA LYS A 75 -6.31 15.21 -7.52
C LYS A 75 -7.07 14.07 -6.83
N LYS A 76 -6.40 12.94 -6.59
CA LYS A 76 -7.01 11.77 -5.93
C LYS A 76 -7.16 12.02 -4.43
N LEU A 77 -6.12 12.55 -3.79
CA LEU A 77 -6.10 12.88 -2.37
C LEU A 77 -7.12 13.98 -2.06
N ASP A 78 -7.25 15.00 -2.91
CA ASP A 78 -8.27 16.05 -2.77
C ASP A 78 -9.70 15.49 -2.81
N ARG A 79 -9.99 14.59 -3.76
CA ARG A 79 -11.30 13.91 -3.82
C ARG A 79 -11.58 13.13 -2.54
N ILE A 80 -10.57 12.42 -2.02
CA ILE A 80 -10.69 11.66 -0.76
C ILE A 80 -10.95 12.61 0.42
N ARG A 81 -10.19 13.71 0.54
CA ARG A 81 -10.36 14.74 1.58
C ARG A 81 -11.77 15.33 1.54
N ILE A 82 -12.25 15.73 0.36
CA ILE A 82 -13.61 16.25 0.18
C ILE A 82 -14.66 15.21 0.60
N LYS A 83 -14.50 13.95 0.21
CA LYS A 83 -15.45 12.88 0.56
C LYS A 83 -15.51 12.65 2.08
N LYS A 84 -14.34 12.56 2.74
CA LYS A 84 -14.26 12.40 4.21
C LYS A 84 -14.86 13.60 4.93
N ARG A 85 -14.57 14.83 4.48
CA ARG A 85 -15.16 16.05 5.05
C ARG A 85 -16.69 16.04 4.97
N LYS A 86 -17.26 15.69 3.82
CA LYS A 86 -18.72 15.55 3.65
C LYS A 86 -19.31 14.47 4.57
N GLN A 87 -18.63 13.33 4.70
CA GLN A 87 -19.08 12.25 5.58
C GLN A 87 -19.05 12.65 7.05
N PHE A 88 -17.98 13.31 7.49
CA PHE A 88 -17.85 13.84 8.85
C PHE A 88 -18.98 14.82 9.17
N ILE A 89 -19.20 15.81 8.30
CA ILE A 89 -20.29 16.78 8.43
C ILE A 89 -21.66 16.07 8.52
N ARG A 90 -21.93 15.08 7.67
CA ARG A 90 -23.18 14.29 7.76
C ARG A 90 -23.34 13.56 9.09
N GLN A 91 -22.26 12.99 9.64
CA GLN A 91 -22.31 12.31 10.94
C GLN A 91 -22.59 13.29 12.09
N ILE A 92 -22.01 14.49 12.03
CA ILE A 92 -22.23 15.56 12.98
C ILE A 92 -23.70 15.99 12.99
N TYR A 93 -24.27 16.28 11.82
CA TYR A 93 -25.71 16.60 11.69
C TYR A 93 -26.59 15.46 12.19
N LYS A 94 -26.26 14.20 11.87
CA LYS A 94 -27.02 13.04 12.36
C LYS A 94 -26.98 12.89 13.88
N LYS A 95 -25.89 13.30 14.53
CA LYS A 95 -25.72 13.27 15.99
C LYS A 95 -26.28 14.51 16.69
N GLY A 96 -26.81 15.50 15.95
CA GLY A 96 -27.34 16.74 16.52
C GLY A 96 -26.27 17.70 17.05
N ILE A 97 -24.99 17.48 16.74
CA ILE A 97 -23.90 18.36 17.15
C ILE A 97 -23.86 19.54 16.17
N VAL A 98 -24.08 20.76 16.65
CA VAL A 98 -23.99 21.97 15.83
C VAL A 98 -22.55 22.47 15.85
N ILE A 99 -21.86 22.42 14.70
CA ILE A 99 -20.54 23.03 14.57
C ILE A 99 -20.72 24.44 13.99
N PRO A 100 -20.30 25.50 14.71
CA PRO A 100 -20.32 26.85 14.18
C PRO A 100 -19.36 26.95 12.99
N VAL A 101 -19.85 27.50 11.89
CA VAL A 101 -19.18 27.53 10.57
C VAL A 101 -18.03 28.55 10.49
N ASN A 102 -17.77 29.29 11.57
CA ASN A 102 -16.90 30.47 11.61
C ASN A 102 -15.46 30.21 12.12
N PHE A 103 -14.99 28.96 12.17
CA PHE A 103 -13.57 28.70 12.39
C PHE A 103 -12.84 28.61 11.03
N PHE A 104 -12.49 29.77 10.50
CA PHE A 104 -11.51 29.95 9.42
C PHE A 104 -10.41 30.90 9.90
#